data_AF-A0A326GQ04-F1
#
_entry.id   AF-A0A326GQ04-F1
#
_cell.length_a   1.000
_cell.length_b   1.000
_cell.length_c   1.000
_cell.angle_alpha   90.00
_cell.angle_beta   90.00
_cell.angle_gamma   90.00
#
_symmetry.space_group_name_H-M   'P 1'
#
loop_
_entity.id
_entity.type
_entity.pdbx_description
1 polymer ?
#
loop_
_entity_poly.entity_id
_entity_poly.type
_entity_poly.pdbx_seq_one_letter_code
_entity_poly.pdbx_strand_id
1 'polypeptide(L)' 'MGATTIGALVGAAIDKMSGDDDSSVDGAIKGAIVANVLKVVVPMAITYAVGWAVLRGAAELKEQLFETEDAA' A
#
# COMPACT_ATOMS: atom_id res chain seq x y z
N MET A 1 4.08 -10.72 18.24
CA MET A 1 5.32 -10.75 17.45
C MET A 1 5.12 -10.53 15.93
N GLY A 2 3.91 -10.20 15.41
CA GLY A 2 3.72 -9.97 13.96
C GLY A 2 3.94 -8.53 13.48
N ALA A 3 3.61 -7.54 14.32
CA ALA A 3 3.76 -6.12 13.96
C ALA A 3 5.22 -5.68 13.81
N THR A 4 6.15 -6.32 14.53
CA THR A 4 7.58 -5.98 14.53
C THR A 4 8.29 -6.37 13.23
N THR A 5 7.86 -7.43 12.55
CA THR A 5 8.47 -7.89 11.28
C THR A 5 8.02 -7.05 10.09
N ILE A 6 6.73 -6.71 10.04
CA ILE A 6 6.19 -5.82 9.00
C ILE A 6 6.73 -4.40 9.20
N GLY A 7 6.79 -3.91 10.44
CA GLY A 7 7.40 -2.61 10.75
C GLY A 7 8.88 -2.55 10.40
N ALA A 8 9.63 -3.64 10.61
CA ALA A 8 11.04 -3.73 10.23
C ALA A 8 11.25 -3.77 8.71
N LEU A 9 10.39 -4.46 7.95
CA LEU A 9 10.43 -4.46 6.49
C LEU A 9 10.10 -3.09 5.88
N VAL A 10 9.06 -2.44 6.40
CA VAL A 10 8.67 -1.09 5.98
C VAL A 10 9.75 -0.09 6.37
N GLY A 11 10.33 -0.20 7.58
CA GLY A 11 11.45 0.62 8.02
C GLY A 11 12.71 0.45 7.17
N ALA A 12 13.06 -0.79 6.82
CA ALA A 12 14.20 -1.09 5.96
C ALA A 12 14.02 -0.60 4.51
N ALA A 13 12.78 -0.60 4.00
CA ALA A 13 12.47 -0.06 2.68
C ALA A 13 12.58 1.48 2.63
N ILE A 14 12.20 2.17 3.71
CA ILE A 14 12.32 3.63 3.83
C ILE A 14 13.79 4.05 3.95
N ASP A 15 14.58 3.34 4.77
CA ASP A 15 16.01 3.61 4.98
C ASP A 15 16.81 3.56 3.67
N LYS A 16 16.53 2.55 2.82
CA LYS A 16 17.12 2.40 1.48
C LYS A 16 16.76 3.53 0.51
N MET A 17 15.65 4.21 0.69
CA MET A 17 15.27 5.37 -0.14
C MET A 17 15.99 6.66 0.28
N SER A 18 16.58 6.71 1.49
CA SER A 18 17.28 7.89 2.00
C SER A 18 18.81 7.85 1.79
N GLY A 19 19.33 6.74 1.29
CA GLY A 19 20.77 6.53 1.08
C GLY A 19 21.23 7.03 -0.29
N ASP A 20 21.42 8.34 -0.43
CA ASP A 20 22.50 8.97 -1.21
C ASP A 20 22.33 10.49 -1.11
N ASP A 21 23.06 11.11 -0.18
CA ASP A 21 22.96 12.54 0.11
C ASP A 21 24.34 13.21 0.06
N ASP A 22 24.60 13.93 -1.03
CA ASP A 22 25.60 15.01 -1.08
C ASP A 22 24.95 16.39 -0.75
N SER A 23 23.73 16.40 -0.17
CA SER A 23 23.04 17.61 0.33
C SER A 23 22.23 17.33 1.60
N SER A 24 22.95 16.80 2.60
CA SER A 24 22.44 16.02 3.73
C SER A 24 21.51 16.73 4.73
N VAL A 25 21.32 18.06 4.62
CA VAL A 25 20.44 18.82 5.55
C VAL A 25 19.04 19.01 4.96
N ASP A 26 18.94 19.40 3.69
CA ASP A 26 17.64 19.55 3.01
C ASP A 26 17.04 18.20 2.63
N GLY A 27 17.89 17.22 2.29
CA GLY A 27 17.51 15.82 2.06
C GLY A 27 16.89 15.17 3.30
N ALA A 28 17.51 15.36 4.47
CA ALA A 28 17.02 14.81 5.73
C ALA A 28 15.66 15.39 6.17
N ILE A 29 15.45 16.70 6.04
CA ILE A 29 14.18 17.35 6.41
C ILE A 29 13.06 16.89 5.46
N LYS A 30 13.30 16.90 4.15
CA LYS A 30 12.33 16.40 3.17
C LYS A 30 12.06 14.91 3.37
N GLY A 31 13.10 14.11 3.64
CA GLY A 31 12.99 12.69 3.94
C GLY A 31 12.13 12.42 5.18
N ALA A 32 12.30 13.19 6.25
CA ALA A 32 11.51 13.06 7.48
C ALA A 32 10.01 13.38 7.24
N ILE A 33 9.73 14.43 6.47
CA ILE A 33 8.35 14.81 6.12
C ILE A 33 7.71 13.73 5.25
N VAL A 34 8.41 13.30 4.18
CA VAL A 34 7.93 12.25 3.27
C VAL A 34 7.69 10.95 4.01
N ALA A 35 8.58 10.54 4.92
CA ALA A 35 8.40 9.35 5.74
C ALA A 35 7.16 9.43 6.64
N ASN A 36 6.87 10.60 7.22
CA ASN A 36 5.66 10.78 8.03
C ASN A 36 4.37 10.79 7.20
N VAL A 37 4.41 11.35 5.99
CA VAL A 37 3.27 11.30 5.07
C VAL A 37 3.03 9.88 4.59
N LEU A 38 4.09 9.14 4.21
CA LEU A 38 3.99 7.75 3.75
C LEU A 38 3.40 6.83 4.82
N LYS A 39 3.69 7.05 6.10
CA LYS A 39 3.08 6.28 7.20
C LYS A 39 1.56 6.39 7.25
N VAL A 40 0.99 7.46 6.70
CA VAL A 40 -0.45 7.71 6.67
C VAL A 40 -1.05 7.32 5.31
N VAL A 41 -0.36 7.66 4.22
CA VAL A 41 -0.82 7.40 2.85
C VAL A 41 -0.77 5.91 2.51
N VAL A 42 0.28 5.19 2.92
CA VAL A 42 0.43 3.76 2.58
C VAL A 42 -0.72 2.92 3.17
N PRO A 43 -1.07 3.01 4.47
CA PRO A 43 -2.22 2.29 5.00
C PRO A 43 -3.54 2.67 4.32
N MET A 44 -3.78 3.96 4.05
CA MET A 44 -4.99 4.40 3.34
C MET A 44 -5.08 3.79 1.93
N ALA A 45 -3.99 3.80 1.18
CA ALA A 45 -3.94 3.21 -0.15
C ALA A 45 -4.23 1.71 -0.11
N ILE A 46 -3.70 1.00 0.90
CA ILE A 46 -3.99 -0.42 1.12
C ILE A 46 -5.49 -0.62 1.42
N THR A 47 -6.08 0.15 2.32
CA THR A 47 -7.52 0.04 2.65
C THR A 47 -8.39 0.28 1.41
N TYR A 48 -8.06 1.29 0.61
CA TYR A 48 -8.76 1.57 -0.63
C TYR A 48 -8.61 0.42 -1.64
N ALA A 49 -7.39 -0.09 -1.83
CA ALA A 49 -7.10 -1.18 -2.75
C ALA A 49 -7.86 -2.46 -2.36
N VAL A 50 -7.93 -2.77 -1.06
CA VAL A 50 -8.71 -3.91 -0.55
C VAL A 50 -10.20 -3.71 -0.82
N GLY A 51 -10.77 -2.53 -0.52
CA GLY A 51 -12.18 -2.24 -0.79
C GLY A 51 -12.52 -2.33 -2.29
N TRP A 52 -11.65 -1.79 -3.15
CA TRP A 52 -11.79 -1.90 -4.59
C TRP A 52 -11.73 -3.35 -5.07
N ALA A 53 -10.77 -4.14 -4.57
CA ALA A 53 -10.60 -5.53 -4.97
C ALA A 53 -11.82 -6.39 -4.59
N VAL A 54 -12.43 -6.13 -3.43
CA VAL A 54 -13.67 -6.79 -3.01
C VAL A 54 -14.82 -6.47 -3.95
N LEU A 55 -15.02 -5.20 -4.31
CA LEU A 55 -16.07 -4.80 -5.25
C LEU A 55 -15.84 -5.39 -6.64
N ARG A 56 -14.59 -5.43 -7.09
CA ARG A 56 -14.22 -6.02 -8.38
C ARG A 56 -14.48 -7.52 -8.40
N GLY A 57 -14.06 -8.24 -7.35
CA GLY A 57 -14.34 -9.67 -7.22
C GLY A 57 -15.84 -9.97 -7.16
N ALA A 58 -16.63 -9.15 -6.44
CA ALA A 58 -18.07 -9.29 -6.40
C ALA A 58 -18.73 -9.08 -7.77
N ALA A 59 -18.22 -8.15 -8.58
CA ALA A 59 -18.70 -7.94 -9.95
C ALA A 59 -18.40 -9.13 -10.87
N GLU A 60 -17.18 -9.70 -10.78
CA GLU A 60 -16.78 -10.86 -11.58
C GLU A 60 -17.55 -12.13 -11.20
N LEU A 61 -17.83 -12.32 -9.90
CA LEU A 61 -18.70 -13.41 -9.40
C LEU A 61 -20.15 -13.26 -9.88
N LYS A 62 -20.65 -12.02 -9.90
CA LYS A 62 -21.99 -11.73 -10.42
C LYS A 62 -22.10 -12.11 -11.90
N GLU A 63 -21.13 -11.71 -12.72
CA GLU A 63 -21.14 -12.06 -14.15
C GLU A 63 -21.19 -13.58 -14.38
N GLN A 64 -20.39 -14.35 -13.65
CA GLN A 64 -20.36 -15.82 -13.80
C GLN A 64 -21.66 -16.51 -13.39
N LEU A 65 -22.32 -16.03 -12.33
CA LEU A 65 -23.58 -16.59 -11.86
C LEU A 65 -24.72 -16.32 -12.84
N PHE A 66 -24.84 -15.09 -13.33
CA PHE A 66 -25.91 -14.71 -14.26
C PHE A 66 -25.70 -15.27 -15.68
N GLU A 67 -24.46 -15.46 -16.15
CA GLU A 67 -24.20 -16.21 -17.40
C GLU A 67 -24.61 -17.69 -17.29
N THR A 68 -24.50 -18.29 -16.10
CA THR A 68 -24.87 -19.69 -15.88
C THR A 68 -26.40 -19.88 -15.85
N GLU A 69 -27.15 -18.90 -15.33
CA GLU A 69 -28.62 -18.94 -15.30
C GLU A 69 -29.26 -18.78 -16.69
N ASP A 70 -28.70 -17.95 -17.59
CA ASP A 70 -29.20 -17.80 -18.96
C ASP A 70 -28.86 -19.00 -19.88
N ALA A 71 -27.92 -19.86 -19.46
CA ALA A 71 -27.47 -21.04 -20.21
C ALA A 71 -28.16 -22.36 -19.80
N ALA A 72 -29.03 -22.34 -18.78
CA ALA A 72 -29.76 -23.50 -18.24
C ALA A 72 -31.24 -23.50 -18.68
#